data_AF-A0A1V4X8D9-F1
#
_entry.id   AF-A0A1V4X8D9-F1
#
_cell.length_a   1.000
_cell.length_b   1.000
_cell.length_c   1.000
_cell.angle_alpha   90.00
_cell.angle_beta   90.00
_cell.angle_gamma   90.00
#
_symmetry.space_group_name_H-M   'P 1'
#
loop_
_entity.id
_entity.type
_entity.pdbx_description
1 polymer ?
#
loop_
_entity_poly.entity_id
_entity_poly.type
_entity_poly.pdbx_seq_one_letter_code
_entity_poly.pdbx_strand_id
1 'polypeptide(L)'
;MWLAVNEKSPCVFTRGIRKVYLPVRHGEGKFMAKSAAVLKRLHRRQQVVVRYCTQASDRPTMAYPDNPNGAVDAIAGICNETGRLFGLMPHPEAYTHYTNHPRWTREDLPEEGMGLAFFKNAVRFIRSDEFDQKPVRVAEAG
;
A
#
# COMPACT_ATOMS: atom_id res chain seq x y z
N MET A 1 1.16 -11.28 -3.37
CA MET A 1 0.08 -11.18 -2.36
C MET A 1 -0.91 -10.13 -2.79
N TRP A 2 -2.21 -10.38 -2.59
CA TRP A 2 -3.26 -9.42 -2.93
C TRP A 2 -3.47 -8.41 -1.79
N LEU A 3 -3.57 -7.14 -2.17
CA LEU A 3 -3.75 -6.01 -1.27
C LEU A 3 -4.96 -5.19 -1.70
N ALA A 4 -5.84 -4.92 -0.76
CA ALA A 4 -6.92 -3.96 -0.91
C ALA A 4 -6.38 -2.57 -0.56
N VAL A 5 -6.64 -1.60 -1.42
CA VAL A 5 -6.18 -0.21 -1.26
C VAL A 5 -7.31 0.64 -0.68
N ASN A 6 -6.99 1.48 0.29
CA ASN A 6 -7.90 2.48 0.80
C ASN A 6 -7.91 3.70 -0.13
N GLU A 7 -8.91 3.79 -0.99
CA GLU A 7 -9.08 4.89 -1.95
C GLU A 7 -9.29 6.26 -1.28
N LYS A 8 -9.69 6.29 -0.01
CA LYS A 8 -9.83 7.53 0.78
C LYS A 8 -8.52 7.98 1.43
N SER A 9 -7.44 7.21 1.29
CA SER A 9 -6.13 7.56 1.85
C SER A 9 -5.54 8.77 1.14
N PRO A 10 -4.85 9.68 1.86
CA PRO A 10 -4.12 10.78 1.21
C PRO A 10 -2.89 10.31 0.43
N CYS A 11 -2.51 9.03 0.53
CA CYS A 11 -1.30 8.48 -0.07
C CYS A 11 -1.22 8.73 -1.59
N VAL A 12 -0.23 9.53 -2.00
CA VAL A 12 -0.08 9.93 -3.41
C VAL A 12 0.26 8.74 -4.31
N PHE A 13 0.95 7.74 -3.77
CA PHE A 13 1.43 6.56 -4.49
C PHE A 13 0.31 5.60 -4.92
N THR A 14 -0.84 5.62 -4.25
CA THR A 14 -1.91 4.62 -4.46
C THR A 14 -3.17 5.20 -5.10
N ARG A 15 -3.13 6.44 -5.59
CA ARG A 15 -4.27 7.10 -6.26
C ARG A 15 -4.76 6.28 -7.46
N GLY A 16 -6.07 6.07 -7.53
CA GLY A 16 -6.71 5.31 -8.63
C GLY A 16 -6.45 3.79 -8.59
N ILE A 17 -5.81 3.27 -7.55
CA ILE A 17 -5.61 1.84 -7.36
C ILE A 17 -6.63 1.36 -6.32
N ARG A 18 -7.45 0.37 -6.68
CA ARG A 18 -8.40 -0.26 -5.75
C ARG A 18 -7.85 -1.55 -5.15
N LYS A 19 -7.12 -2.32 -5.96
CA LYS A 19 -6.52 -3.60 -5.59
C LYS A 19 -5.21 -3.80 -6.34
N VAL A 20 -4.22 -4.43 -5.71
CA VAL A 20 -2.93 -4.72 -6.34
C VAL A 20 -2.42 -6.09 -5.88
N TYR A 21 -1.72 -6.80 -6.77
CA TYR A 21 -0.92 -7.96 -6.42
C TYR A 21 0.57 -7.58 -6.38
N LEU A 22 1.23 -7.77 -5.23
CA LEU A 22 2.66 -7.46 -5.06
C LEU A 22 3.45 -8.63 -4.44
N PRO A 23 4.70 -8.89 -4.88
CA PRO A 23 5.58 -9.86 -4.23
C PRO A 23 5.86 -9.51 -2.76
N VAL A 24 6.08 -10.53 -1.93
CA VAL A 24 6.49 -10.41 -0.53
C VAL A 24 7.78 -11.22 -0.35
N ARG A 25 8.82 -10.63 0.27
CA ARG A 25 10.17 -11.21 0.36
C ARG A 25 10.80 -11.03 1.76
N HIS A 26 10.05 -11.20 2.84
CA HIS A 26 10.56 -10.97 4.20
C HIS A 26 9.96 -11.93 5.23
N GLY A 27 10.77 -12.30 6.24
CA GLY A 27 10.34 -13.08 7.41
C GLY A 27 9.81 -12.23 8.58
N GLU A 28 10.17 -10.94 8.66
CA GLU A 28 9.92 -10.06 9.82
C GLU A 28 9.03 -8.85 9.46
N GLY A 29 7.93 -9.09 8.75
CA GLY A 29 7.08 -8.01 8.21
C GLY A 29 5.84 -7.64 9.02
N LYS A 30 5.69 -8.15 10.25
CA LYS A 30 4.44 -8.02 11.01
C LYS A 30 4.25 -6.58 11.49
N PHE A 31 3.33 -5.85 10.87
CA PHE A 31 2.94 -4.53 11.36
C PHE A 31 2.29 -4.65 12.74
N MET A 32 2.78 -3.84 13.68
CA MET A 32 2.30 -3.73 15.06
C MET A 32 2.18 -2.25 15.43
N ALA A 33 1.01 -1.83 15.91
CA ALA A 33 0.84 -0.48 16.43
C ALA A 33 1.30 -0.41 17.90
N LYS A 34 1.96 0.70 18.28
CA LYS A 34 2.41 0.93 19.67
C LYS A 34 1.28 0.88 20.70
N SER A 35 0.07 1.30 20.31
CA SER A 35 -1.13 1.23 21.15
C SER A 35 -2.41 1.26 20.32
N ALA A 36 -3.54 0.88 20.93
CA ALA A 36 -4.86 0.98 20.31
C ALA A 36 -5.22 2.42 19.91
N ALA A 37 -4.76 3.42 20.67
CA ALA A 37 -4.96 4.83 20.36
C ALA A 37 -4.26 5.24 19.06
N VAL A 38 -3.03 4.74 18.83
CA VAL A 38 -2.29 4.97 17.58
C VAL A 38 -3.01 4.31 16.41
N LEU A 39 -3.45 3.05 16.57
CA LEU A 39 -4.19 2.33 15.53
C LEU A 39 -5.49 3.05 15.15
N LYS A 40 -6.29 3.47 16.15
CA LYS A 40 -7.51 4.25 15.94
C LYS A 40 -7.25 5.58 15.22
N ARG A 41 -6.13 6.25 15.55
CA ARG A 41 -5.72 7.49 14.88
C ARG A 41 -5.40 7.25 13.39
N LEU A 42 -4.65 6.20 13.08
CA LEU A 42 -4.31 5.84 11.70
C LEU A 42 -5.57 5.58 10.85
N HIS A 43 -6.52 4.81 11.39
CA HIS A 43 -7.81 4.58 10.71
C HIS A 43 -8.61 5.86 10.53
N ARG A 44 -8.77 6.67 11.58
CA ARG A 44 -9.52 7.93 11.53
C ARG A 44 -8.95 8.88 10.48
N ARG A 45 -7.61 8.96 10.37
CA ARG A 45 -6.90 9.82 9.42
C ARG A 45 -6.70 9.20 8.03
N GLN A 46 -7.31 8.04 7.74
CA GLN A 46 -7.14 7.31 6.46
C GLN A 46 -5.68 6.97 6.12
N GLN A 47 -4.83 6.83 7.14
CA GLN A 47 -3.40 6.54 7.00
C GLN A 47 -3.08 5.05 6.86
N VAL A 48 -4.07 4.18 7.06
CA VAL A 48 -4.00 2.78 6.65
C VAL A 48 -4.24 2.72 5.15
N VAL A 49 -3.17 2.53 4.38
CA VAL A 49 -3.19 2.67 2.92
C VAL A 49 -3.56 1.36 2.25
N VAL A 50 -2.92 0.26 2.65
CA VAL A 50 -3.15 -1.05 2.06
C VAL A 50 -3.27 -2.14 3.12
N ARG A 51 -4.15 -3.11 2.85
CA ARG A 51 -4.40 -4.26 3.72
C ARG A 51 -4.36 -5.56 2.93
N TYR A 52 -3.83 -6.62 3.52
CA TYR A 52 -3.87 -7.97 2.96
C TYR A 52 -5.31 -8.41 2.74
N CYS A 53 -5.60 -8.95 1.57
CA CYS A 53 -6.92 -9.45 1.17
C CYS A 53 -6.74 -10.71 0.32
N THR A 54 -7.84 -11.38 0.02
CA THR A 54 -7.80 -12.55 -0.88
C THR A 54 -7.89 -12.10 -2.33
N GLN A 55 -7.55 -12.99 -3.28
CA GLN A 55 -7.78 -12.71 -4.70
C GLN A 55 -9.26 -12.40 -4.99
N ALA A 56 -10.18 -13.15 -4.38
CA ALA A 56 -11.61 -13.09 -4.63
C ALA A 56 -12.33 -11.90 -3.96
N SER A 57 -11.71 -11.22 -2.99
CA SER A 57 -12.36 -10.16 -2.23
C SER A 57 -11.43 -8.99 -1.91
N ASP A 58 -11.97 -7.78 -1.87
CA ASP A 58 -11.24 -6.59 -1.43
C ASP A 58 -11.40 -6.36 0.08
N ARG A 59 -12.09 -7.27 0.78
CA ARG A 59 -12.17 -7.23 2.23
C ARG A 59 -10.84 -7.67 2.84
N PRO A 60 -10.34 -6.96 3.87
CA PRO A 60 -9.15 -7.38 4.59
C PRO A 60 -9.32 -8.79 5.15
N THR A 61 -8.24 -9.57 5.16
CA THR A 61 -8.21 -10.92 5.73
C THR A 61 -7.10 -11.05 6.74
N MET A 62 -7.37 -11.79 7.81
CA MET A 62 -6.37 -12.19 8.81
C MET A 62 -5.88 -13.63 8.57
N ALA A 63 -6.46 -14.33 7.60
CA ALA A 63 -6.16 -15.74 7.35
C ALA A 63 -4.82 -15.92 6.62
N TYR A 64 -4.05 -16.90 7.04
CA TYR A 64 -2.91 -17.42 6.29
C TYR A 64 -3.41 -18.26 5.10
N PRO A 65 -2.77 -18.22 3.92
CA PRO A 65 -1.53 -17.50 3.59
C PRO A 65 -1.73 -16.04 3.16
N ASP A 66 -2.96 -15.58 2.96
CA ASP A 66 -3.24 -14.25 2.38
C ASP A 66 -2.73 -13.08 3.25
N ASN A 67 -2.79 -13.22 4.58
CA ASN A 67 -2.03 -12.39 5.51
C ASN A 67 -0.82 -13.20 6.01
N PRO A 68 0.37 -13.02 5.41
CA PRO A 68 1.50 -13.94 5.59
C PRO A 68 2.24 -13.76 6.92
N ASN A 69 2.04 -12.62 7.60
CA ASN A 69 2.80 -12.24 8.79
C ASN A 69 1.90 -11.95 10.02
N GLY A 70 0.58 -12.06 9.87
CA GLY A 70 -0.38 -11.80 10.94
C GLY A 70 -0.39 -10.33 11.39
N ALA A 71 -0.08 -9.40 10.48
CA ALA A 71 -0.12 -7.96 10.76
C ALA A 71 -1.48 -7.54 11.33
N VAL A 72 -1.48 -6.67 12.37
CA VAL A 72 -2.73 -6.18 12.98
C VAL A 72 -3.60 -5.48 11.94
N ASP A 73 -4.91 -5.75 11.97
CA ASP A 73 -5.91 -5.27 10.99
C ASP A 73 -5.55 -5.56 9.53
N ALA A 74 -4.73 -6.59 9.30
CA ALA A 74 -4.17 -6.97 8.01
C ALA A 74 -3.34 -5.84 7.35
N ILE A 75 -2.81 -4.89 8.12
CA ILE A 75 -2.13 -3.70 7.59
C ILE A 75 -0.80 -4.10 6.94
N ALA A 76 -0.68 -3.80 5.65
CA ALA A 76 0.54 -4.02 4.89
C ALA A 76 1.30 -2.72 4.57
N GLY A 77 0.66 -1.56 4.75
CA GLY A 77 1.31 -0.26 4.53
C GLY A 77 0.52 0.92 5.08
N ILE A 78 1.26 1.94 5.52
CA ILE A 78 0.74 3.18 6.11
C ILE A 78 1.43 4.41 5.53
N CYS A 79 0.76 5.55 5.52
CA CYS A 79 1.37 6.83 5.13
C CYS A 79 1.33 7.87 6.25
N ASN A 80 2.15 8.91 6.12
CA ASN A 80 2.02 10.10 6.96
C ASN A 80 0.78 10.92 6.55
N GLU A 81 0.52 12.00 7.28
CA GLU A 81 -0.69 12.83 7.10
C GLU A 81 -0.72 13.58 5.77
N THR A 82 0.46 13.91 5.24
CA THR A 82 0.58 14.56 3.93
C THR A 82 0.38 13.58 2.78
N GLY A 83 0.40 12.27 3.04
CA GLY A 83 0.35 11.23 2.02
C GLY A 83 1.61 11.11 1.17
N ARG A 84 2.65 11.92 1.44
CA ARG A 84 3.90 11.99 0.68
C ARG A 84 4.98 11.02 1.18
N LEU A 85 4.84 10.50 2.40
CA LEU A 85 5.69 9.44 2.94
C LEU A 85 4.86 8.18 3.13
N PHE A 86 5.27 7.09 2.49
CA PHE A 86 4.54 5.83 2.47
C PHE A 86 5.47 4.67 2.82
N GLY A 87 5.13 3.94 3.88
CA GLY A 87 5.78 2.69 4.25
C GLY A 87 4.93 1.51 3.77
N LEU A 88 5.55 0.57 3.07
CA LEU A 88 4.89 -0.59 2.49
C LEU A 88 5.76 -1.84 2.71
N MET A 89 5.14 -2.93 3.15
CA MET A 89 5.83 -4.20 3.38
C MET A 89 6.04 -5.00 2.08
N PRO A 90 5.02 -5.23 1.23
CA PRO A 90 5.21 -5.82 -0.09
C PRO A 90 6.14 -4.97 -0.99
N HIS A 91 6.74 -5.61 -1.99
CA HIS A 91 7.78 -5.02 -2.84
C HIS A 91 7.20 -4.63 -4.22
N PRO A 92 6.69 -3.40 -4.41
CA PRO A 92 6.17 -2.94 -5.71
C PRO A 92 7.24 -2.88 -6.80
N GLU A 93 8.49 -2.58 -6.43
CA GLU A 93 9.64 -2.59 -7.34
C GLU A 93 9.91 -3.98 -7.92
N ALA A 94 9.54 -5.04 -7.20
CA ALA A 94 9.73 -6.41 -7.63
C ALA A 94 8.64 -6.91 -8.60
N TYR A 95 7.71 -6.04 -9.02
CA TYR A 95 6.72 -6.35 -10.07
C TYR A 95 6.37 -5.12 -10.90
N THR A 96 7.37 -4.56 -11.58
CA THR A 96 7.21 -3.44 -12.52
C THR A 96 7.07 -3.89 -13.96
N HIS A 97 7.56 -5.09 -14.28
CA HIS A 97 7.47 -5.72 -15.59
C HIS A 97 6.97 -7.16 -15.46
N TYR A 98 6.27 -7.67 -16.49
CA TYR A 98 5.65 -8.99 -16.45
C TYR A 98 6.64 -10.12 -16.12
N THR A 99 7.89 -10.04 -16.61
CA THR A 99 8.95 -11.03 -16.34
C THR A 99 9.35 -11.12 -14.87
N ASN A 100 8.96 -10.16 -14.03
CA ASN A 100 9.21 -10.23 -12.59
C ASN A 100 8.17 -11.10 -11.85
N HIS A 101 7.03 -11.39 -12.49
CA HIS A 101 5.99 -12.20 -11.87
C HIS A 101 6.46 -13.66 -11.75
N PRO A 102 6.28 -14.35 -10.60
CA PRO A 102 6.80 -15.72 -10.41
C PRO A 102 6.30 -16.77 -11.42
N ARG A 103 5.21 -16.46 -12.11
CA ARG A 103 4.55 -17.33 -13.10
C ARG A 103 4.65 -16.80 -14.54
N TRP A 104 5.55 -15.87 -14.82
CA TRP A 104 5.65 -15.18 -16.12
C TRP A 104 5.86 -16.10 -17.33
N THR A 105 6.45 -17.29 -17.16
CA THR A 105 6.61 -18.29 -18.24
C THR A 105 5.37 -19.15 -18.46
N ARG A 106 4.34 -19.02 -17.60
CA ARG A 106 3.18 -19.91 -17.53
C ARG A 106 1.84 -19.19 -17.67
N GLU A 107 1.86 -17.87 -17.77
CA GLU A 107 0.67 -17.03 -17.88
C GLU A 107 0.89 -15.94 -18.92
N ASP A 108 -0.21 -15.56 -19.58
CA ASP A 108 -0.27 -14.32 -20.34
C ASP A 108 -0.52 -13.16 -19.37
N LEU A 109 0.46 -12.27 -19.25
CA LEU A 109 0.49 -11.18 -18.27
C LEU A 109 0.69 -9.85 -19.01
N PRO A 110 0.03 -8.76 -18.56
CA PRO A 110 0.30 -7.43 -19.09
C PRO A 110 1.78 -7.07 -18.94
N GLU A 111 2.35 -6.39 -19.94
CA GLU A 111 3.76 -5.97 -19.95
C GLU A 111 4.11 -5.19 -18.67
N GLU A 112 3.23 -4.27 -18.27
CA GLU A 112 3.35 -3.52 -17.03
C GLU A 112 2.91 -4.35 -15.83
N GLY A 113 3.86 -4.64 -14.96
CA GLY A 113 3.56 -5.21 -13.65
C GLY A 113 2.78 -4.21 -12.79
N MET A 114 1.90 -4.72 -11.92
CA MET A 114 1.00 -3.85 -11.13
C MET A 114 1.74 -2.90 -10.18
N GLY A 115 2.99 -3.21 -9.81
CA GLY A 115 3.82 -2.35 -8.97
C GLY A 115 4.27 -1.07 -9.67
N LEU A 116 4.32 -1.05 -11.01
CA LEU A 116 4.69 0.13 -11.79
C LEU A 116 3.76 1.33 -11.52
N ALA A 117 2.48 1.06 -11.22
CA ALA A 117 1.48 2.08 -10.93
C ALA A 117 1.89 3.01 -9.76
N PHE A 118 2.61 2.48 -8.76
CA PHE A 118 3.08 3.26 -7.60
C PHE A 118 4.09 4.33 -8.01
N PHE A 119 5.02 3.96 -8.90
CA PHE A 119 6.05 4.86 -9.42
C PHE A 119 5.48 5.86 -10.42
N LYS A 120 4.54 5.43 -11.28
CA LYS A 120 3.79 6.33 -12.17
C LYS A 120 3.03 7.39 -11.38
N ASN A 121 2.38 7.00 -10.28
CA ASN A 121 1.68 7.92 -9.39
C ASN A 121 2.66 8.90 -8.71
N ALA A 122 3.83 8.43 -8.27
CA ALA A 122 4.86 9.31 -7.72
C ALA A 122 5.34 10.34 -8.75
N VAL A 123 5.64 9.92 -9.97
CA VAL A 123 6.05 10.82 -11.07
C VAL A 123 4.94 11.82 -11.41
N ARG A 124 3.68 11.36 -11.47
CA ARG A 124 2.52 12.24 -11.71
C ARG A 124 2.39 13.30 -10.63
N PHE A 125 2.57 12.91 -9.36
CA PHE A 125 2.53 13.84 -8.23
C PHE A 125 3.67 14.87 -8.31
N ILE A 126 4.91 14.44 -8.57
CA ILE A 126 6.07 15.36 -8.70
C ILE A 126 5.88 16.35 -9.85
N ARG A 127 5.22 15.93 -10.93
CA ARG A 127 4.91 16.78 -12.10
C ARG A 127 3.68 17.67 -11.93
N SER A 128 2.92 17.54 -10.84
CA SER A 128 1.72 18.35 -10.62
C SER A 128 2.01 19.53 -9.69
N ASP A 129 1.16 20.55 -9.78
CA ASP A 129 1.24 21.73 -8.92
C ASP A 129 1.07 21.40 -7.41
N GLU A 130 0.59 20.20 -7.07
CA GLU A 130 0.45 19.73 -5.69
C GLU A 130 1.81 19.50 -5.01
N PHE A 131 2.87 19.23 -5.78
CA PHE A 131 4.20 18.97 -5.23
C PHE A 131 4.77 20.21 -4.52
N ASP A 132 4.64 21.36 -5.18
CA ASP A 132 5.20 22.65 -4.74
C ASP A 132 4.39 23.28 -3.59
N GLN A 133 3.18 22.80 -3.35
CA GLN A 133 2.37 23.26 -2.22
C GLN A 133 3.03 22.83 -0.91
N LYS A 134 3.22 23.79 0.01
CA LYS A 134 3.66 23.50 1.38
C LYS A 134 2.67 22.53 2.03
N PRO A 135 3.13 21.43 2.65
CA PRO A 135 2.24 20.53 3.34
C PRO A 135 1.50 21.30 4.44
N VAL A 136 0.17 21.18 4.44
CA VAL A 136 -0.68 21.78 5.48
C VAL A 136 -0.17 21.28 6.83
N ARG A 137 0.33 22.19 7.67
CA ARG A 137 0.72 21.85 9.04
C ARG A 137 -0.57 21.48 9.77
N VAL A 138 -0.72 20.19 10.07
CA VAL A 138 -1.78 19.75 10.97
C VAL A 138 -1.39 20.25 12.36
N ALA A 139 -2.18 21.14 12.93
CA ALA A 139 -2.00 21.59 14.30
C ALA A 139 -1.90 20.37 15.21
N GLU A 140 -0.87 20.33 16.05
CA GLU A 140 -0.76 19.32 17.10
C GLU A 140 -1.98 19.48 17.99
N ALA A 141 -2.93 18.55 17.87
CA ALA A 141 -4.00 18.41 18.84
C ALA A 141 -3.34 17.92 20.13
N GLY A 142 -3.16 18.85 21.08
CA GLY A 142 -2.79 18.56 22.47
C GLY A 142 -3.82 17.70 23.19
#